data_AF-A0A495TIS1-F1
#
_entry.id   AF-A0A495TIS1-F1
#
_cell.length_a   1.000
_cell.length_b   1.000
_cell.length_c   1.000
_cell.angle_alpha   90.00
_cell.angle_beta   90.00
_cell.angle_gamma   90.00
#
_symmetry.space_group_name_H-M   'P 1'
#
loop_
_entity.id
_entity.type
_entity.pdbx_description
1 polymer ?
#
loop_
_entity_poly.entity_id
_entity_poly.type
_entity_poly.pdbx_seq_one_letter_code
_entity_poly.pdbx_strand_id
1 'polypeptide(L)'
;MPLHEPSPYEVLGIPLTAGVREINLAVGTATRAGRYTRQQVQEAAALLRNPDRRLEADLQQPLPPEPVDQAADLLAPALAEPLLVIERPPLPPASALPALHRAELAADYADPAPSGADPEPPVHARYAADLSVLPQIEVPE
;
A
#
# COMPACT_ATOMS: atom_id res chain seq x y z
N MET A 1 -1.75 6.20 -2.72
CA MET A 1 -0.80 5.16 -2.28
C MET A 1 -0.26 4.49 -3.54
N PRO A 2 1.05 4.47 -3.80
CA PRO A 2 1.58 3.80 -4.99
C PRO A 2 1.23 2.30 -4.92
N LEU A 3 0.79 1.75 -6.05
CA LEU A 3 0.51 0.32 -6.18
C LEU A 3 1.84 -0.42 -6.08
N HIS A 4 1.90 -1.43 -5.19
CA HIS A 4 3.05 -2.32 -5.10
C HIS A 4 3.22 -3.03 -6.46
N GLU A 5 4.34 -2.80 -7.13
CA GLU A 5 4.65 -3.54 -8.35
C GLU A 5 4.94 -4.99 -7.96
N PRO A 6 4.23 -5.97 -8.56
CA PRO A 6 4.36 -7.38 -8.17
C PRO A 6 5.75 -7.89 -8.53
N SER A 7 6.39 -8.59 -7.59
CA SER A 7 7.70 -9.16 -7.84
C SER A 7 7.66 -10.25 -8.92
N PRO A 8 8.74 -10.49 -9.69
CA PRO A 8 8.75 -11.54 -10.72
C PRO A 8 8.49 -12.94 -10.14
N TYR A 9 8.83 -13.15 -8.86
CA TYR A 9 8.53 -14.37 -8.11
C TYR A 9 7.03 -14.53 -7.80
N GLU A 10 6.34 -13.44 -7.45
CA GLU A 10 4.88 -13.41 -7.28
C GLU A 10 4.14 -13.63 -8.60
N VAL A 11 4.63 -13.01 -9.68
CA VAL A 11 4.06 -13.16 -11.02
C VAL A 11 4.05 -14.64 -11.45
N LEU A 12 5.12 -15.38 -11.13
CA LEU A 12 5.22 -16.81 -11.42
C LEU A 12 4.67 -17.72 -10.32
N GLY A 13 4.46 -17.20 -9.10
CA GLY A 13 4.02 -17.96 -7.94
C GLY A 13 5.04 -18.98 -7.44
N ILE A 14 6.33 -18.62 -7.45
CA ILE A 14 7.44 -19.51 -7.07
C ILE A 14 8.26 -18.92 -5.92
N PRO A 15 8.92 -19.75 -5.09
CA PRO A 15 9.80 -19.25 -4.04
C PRO A 15 11.09 -18.64 -4.61
N LEU A 16 11.76 -17.79 -3.82
CA LEU A 16 13.06 -17.19 -4.18
C LEU A 16 14.13 -18.26 -4.46
N THR A 17 14.04 -19.41 -3.81
CA THR A 17 14.96 -20.55 -3.96
C THR A 17 14.73 -21.34 -5.25
N ALA A 18 13.76 -20.96 -6.08
CA ALA A 18 13.34 -21.77 -7.21
C ALA A 18 14.44 -21.91 -8.28
N GLY A 19 14.63 -23.13 -8.79
CA GLY A 19 15.58 -23.41 -9.86
C GLY A 19 15.05 -23.06 -11.26
N VAL A 20 15.92 -23.03 -12.26
CA VAL A 20 15.56 -22.74 -13.67
C VAL A 20 14.48 -23.71 -14.20
N ARG A 21 14.52 -24.97 -13.78
CA ARG A 21 13.50 -25.97 -14.15
C ARG A 21 12.12 -25.62 -13.60
N GLU A 22 12.06 -25.14 -12.37
CA GLU A 22 10.82 -24.78 -11.68
C GLU A 22 10.22 -23.50 -12.28
N ILE A 23 11.08 -22.52 -12.61
CA ILE A 23 10.70 -21.31 -13.37
C ILE A 23 10.00 -21.69 -14.68
N ASN A 24 10.58 -22.63 -15.44
CA ASN A 24 10.00 -23.06 -16.72
C ASN A 24 8.63 -23.74 -16.57
N LEU A 25 8.46 -24.56 -15.54
CA LEU A 25 7.17 -25.22 -15.26
C LEU A 25 6.12 -24.20 -14.80
N ALA A 26 6.54 -23.18 -14.03
CA ALA A 26 5.66 -22.16 -13.47
C ALA A 26 5.03 -21.24 -14.51
N VAL A 27 5.68 -21.02 -15.66
CA VAL A 27 5.11 -20.20 -16.76
C VAL A 27 3.74 -20.72 -17.19
N GLY A 28 3.62 -22.04 -17.35
CA GLY A 28 2.38 -22.68 -17.79
C GLY A 28 1.28 -22.68 -16.73
N THR A 29 1.64 -22.71 -15.45
CA THR A 29 0.67 -22.61 -14.35
C THR A 29 0.22 -21.17 -14.14
N ALA A 30 1.14 -20.21 -14.16
CA ALA A 30 0.86 -18.78 -14.00
C ALA A 30 -0.02 -18.25 -15.15
N THR A 31 0.27 -18.63 -16.39
CA THR A 31 -0.54 -18.24 -17.55
C THR A 31 -1.98 -18.78 -17.45
N ARG A 32 -2.15 -20.01 -16.95
CA ARG A 32 -3.49 -20.62 -16.74
C ARG A 32 -4.24 -20.00 -15.57
N ALA A 33 -3.54 -19.54 -14.55
CA ALA A 33 -4.16 -18.88 -13.40
C ALA A 33 -4.77 -17.52 -13.75
N GLY A 34 -4.32 -16.87 -14.84
CA GLY A 34 -4.93 -15.66 -15.39
C GLY A 34 -4.83 -14.42 -14.50
N ARG A 35 -4.01 -14.45 -13.44
CA ARG A 35 -3.80 -13.32 -12.52
C ARG A 35 -3.00 -12.17 -13.14
N TYR A 36 -2.10 -12.50 -14.06
CA TYR A 36 -1.22 -11.57 -14.77
C TYR A 36 -1.35 -11.78 -16.28
N THR A 37 -1.00 -10.75 -17.06
CA THR A 37 -1.02 -10.87 -18.52
C THR A 37 0.04 -11.86 -18.99
N ARG A 38 -0.18 -12.48 -20.16
CA ARG A 38 0.81 -13.39 -20.74
C ARG A 38 2.17 -12.72 -20.94
N GLN A 39 2.19 -11.44 -21.29
CA GLN A 39 3.41 -10.66 -21.45
C GLN A 39 4.16 -10.56 -20.12
N GLN A 40 3.48 -10.16 -19.04
CA GLN A 40 4.07 -10.05 -17.70
C GLN A 40 4.67 -11.39 -17.23
N VAL A 41 3.98 -12.50 -17.47
CA VAL A 41 4.46 -13.83 -17.10
C VAL A 41 5.74 -14.20 -17.88
N GLN A 42 5.82 -13.88 -19.17
CA GLN A 42 7.01 -14.15 -19.97
C GLN A 42 8.18 -13.24 -19.61
N GLU A 43 7.92 -11.96 -19.32
CA GLU A 43 8.93 -11.00 -18.88
C GLU A 43 9.53 -11.41 -17.53
N ALA A 44 8.69 -11.79 -16.56
CA ALA A 44 9.12 -12.30 -15.26
C ALA A 44 9.98 -13.57 -15.42
N ALA A 45 9.57 -14.50 -16.27
CA ALA A 45 10.35 -15.71 -16.54
C ALA A 45 11.67 -15.42 -17.26
N ALA A 46 11.71 -14.48 -18.20
CA ALA A 46 12.92 -14.08 -18.89
C ALA A 46 13.92 -13.41 -17.94
N LEU A 47 13.43 -12.56 -17.03
CA LEU A 47 14.22 -11.92 -16.00
C LEU A 47 14.87 -12.96 -15.07
N LEU A 48 14.08 -13.88 -14.50
CA LEU A 48 14.58 -14.87 -13.53
C LEU A 48 15.47 -15.96 -14.14
N ARG A 49 15.44 -16.16 -15.46
CA ARG A 49 16.36 -17.07 -16.16
C ARG A 49 17.76 -16.50 -16.32
N ASN A 50 17.91 -15.17 -16.33
CA ASN A 50 19.20 -14.52 -16.42
C ASN A 50 19.78 -14.38 -15.00
N PRO A 51 20.95 -14.98 -14.71
CA PRO A 51 21.51 -14.97 -13.36
C PRO A 51 21.83 -13.57 -12.85
N ASP A 52 22.33 -12.68 -13.71
CA ASP A 52 22.71 -11.32 -13.31
C ASP A 52 21.46 -10.49 -12.96
N ARG A 53 20.44 -10.54 -13.82
CA ARG A 53 19.17 -9.84 -13.59
C ARG A 53 18.37 -10.42 -12.43
N ARG A 54 18.49 -11.73 -12.21
CA ARG A 54 17.89 -12.38 -11.04
C ARG A 54 18.51 -11.87 -9.76
N LEU A 55 19.84 -11.74 -9.71
CA LEU A 55 20.53 -11.19 -8.56
C LEU A 55 20.14 -9.73 -8.30
N GLU A 56 20.00 -8.91 -9.35
CA GLU A 56 19.47 -7.54 -9.22
C GLU A 56 18.06 -7.52 -8.61
N ALA A 57 17.18 -8.41 -9.07
CA ALA A 57 15.83 -8.52 -8.51
C ALA A 57 15.82 -9.03 -7.07
N ASP A 58 16.71 -9.96 -6.72
CA ASP A 58 16.86 -10.49 -5.37
C ASP A 58 17.30 -9.40 -4.38
N LEU A 59 18.19 -8.49 -4.81
CA LEU A 59 18.63 -7.35 -4.01
C LEU A 59 17.53 -6.31 -3.76
N GLN A 60 16.59 -6.18 -4.69
CA GLN A 60 15.46 -5.25 -4.57
C GLN A 60 14.31 -5.83 -3.75
N GLN A 61 14.33 -7.13 -3.44
CA GLN A 61 13.28 -7.73 -2.62
C GLN A 61 13.42 -7.28 -1.17
N PRO A 62 12.33 -6.84 -0.52
CA PRO A 62 12.36 -6.61 0.91
C PRO A 62 12.72 -7.93 1.61
N LEU A 63 13.70 -7.88 2.51
CA LEU A 63 14.06 -9.06 3.30
C LEU A 63 12.79 -9.60 3.97
N PRO A 64 12.49 -10.91 3.88
CA PRO A 64 11.43 -11.48 4.69
C PRO A 64 11.76 -11.18 6.16
N PRO A 65 10.77 -10.78 6.98
CA PRO A 65 11.02 -10.59 8.40
C PRO A 65 11.61 -11.89 8.94
N GLU A 66 12.72 -11.80 9.67
CA GLU A 66 13.32 -12.98 10.28
C GLU A 66 12.24 -13.72 11.06
N PRO A 67 12.08 -15.04 10.86
CA PRO A 67 11.18 -15.81 11.68
C PRO A 67 11.69 -15.70 13.11
N VAL A 68 11.00 -14.91 13.93
CA VAL A 68 11.25 -14.88 15.35
C VAL A 68 10.70 -16.20 15.87
N ASP A 69 11.54 -17.23 15.87
CA ASP A 69 11.20 -18.61 16.27
C ASP A 69 10.64 -18.70 17.71
N GLN A 70 10.65 -17.60 18.45
CA GLN A 70 10.16 -17.45 19.81
C GLN A 70 9.07 -16.38 19.96
N ALA A 71 8.48 -15.86 18.86
CA ALA A 71 7.42 -14.85 18.98
C ALA A 71 6.24 -15.36 19.83
N ALA A 72 5.92 -16.64 19.70
CA ALA A 72 4.90 -17.28 20.53
C ALA A 72 5.31 -17.34 22.02
N ASP A 73 6.58 -17.64 22.32
CA ASP A 73 7.09 -17.69 23.69
C ASP A 73 7.21 -16.30 24.33
N LEU A 74 7.57 -15.29 23.53
CA LEU A 74 7.62 -13.88 23.94
C LEU A 74 6.22 -13.32 24.22
N LEU A 75 5.21 -13.77 23.48
CA LEU A 75 3.82 -13.33 23.63
C LEU A 75 3.02 -14.16 24.64
N ALA A 76 3.49 -15.38 24.99
CA ALA A 76 2.85 -16.24 25.97
C ALA A 76 2.49 -15.55 27.30
N PRO A 77 3.37 -14.75 27.94
CA PRO A 77 3.01 -14.05 29.18
C PRO A 77 1.97 -12.95 28.97
N ALA A 78 1.93 -12.31 27.80
CA ALA A 78 0.94 -11.27 27.48
C ALA A 78 -0.44 -11.86 27.13
N LEU A 79 -0.48 -13.11 26.65
CA LEU A 79 -1.71 -13.85 26.32
C LEU A 79 -2.32 -14.59 27.52
N ALA A 80 -1.64 -14.60 28.67
CA ALA A 80 -2.15 -15.22 29.90
C ALA A 80 -3.38 -14.49 30.46
N GLU A 81 -3.53 -13.21 30.15
CA GLU A 81 -4.69 -12.39 30.48
C GLU A 81 -5.41 -11.94 29.21
N PRO A 82 -6.75 -11.78 29.24
CA PRO A 82 -7.47 -11.24 28.11
C PRO A 82 -6.97 -9.81 27.83
N LEU A 83 -6.24 -9.66 26.73
CA LEU A 83 -5.57 -8.41 26.33
C LEU A 83 -6.51 -7.18 26.38
N LEU A 84 -7.79 -7.39 26.06
CA LEU A 84 -8.86 -6.41 26.23
C LEU A 84 -10.20 -7.14 26.46
N VAL A 85 -10.79 -6.99 27.64
CA VAL A 85 -12.22 -7.30 27.84
C VAL A 85 -13.01 -6.16 27.20
N ILE A 86 -13.52 -6.37 25.99
CA ILE A 86 -14.44 -5.43 25.36
C ILE A 86 -15.76 -5.56 26.11
N GLU A 87 -15.96 -4.72 27.12
CA GLU A 87 -17.29 -4.48 27.67
C GLU A 87 -18.16 -3.96 26.53
N ARG A 88 -19.12 -4.78 26.09
CA ARG A 88 -20.16 -4.35 25.16
C ARG A 88 -21.34 -3.88 26.00
N PRO A 89 -21.46 -2.58 26.29
CA PRO A 89 -22.68 -2.07 26.89
C PRO A 89 -23.86 -2.42 25.99
N PRO A 90 -25.06 -2.65 26.56
CA PRO A 90 -26.24 -2.96 25.77
C PRO A 90 -26.49 -1.84 24.76
N LEU A 91 -26.67 -2.23 23.50
CA LEU A 91 -27.04 -1.29 22.45
C LEU A 91 -28.39 -0.65 22.80
N PRO A 92 -28.55 0.67 22.67
CA PRO A 92 -29.85 1.31 22.84
C PRO A 92 -30.83 0.74 21.80
N PRO A 93 -32.13 0.64 22.13
CA PRO A 93 -33.14 0.19 21.18
C PRO A 93 -33.15 1.11 19.95
N ALA A 94 -33.49 0.57 18.78
CA ALA A 94 -33.51 1.34 17.53
C ALA A 94 -34.37 2.61 17.60
N SER A 95 -35.41 2.61 18.44
CA SER A 95 -36.27 3.77 18.71
C SER A 95 -35.60 4.91 19.49
N ALA A 96 -34.46 4.66 20.13
CA ALA A 96 -33.69 5.64 20.87
C ALA A 96 -32.51 6.22 20.04
N LEU A 97 -32.30 5.74 18.82
CA LEU A 97 -31.28 6.25 17.91
C LEU A 97 -31.87 7.37 17.03
N PRO A 98 -31.24 8.56 16.95
CA PRO A 98 -31.65 9.55 15.97
C PRO A 98 -31.35 9.02 14.57
N ALA A 99 -32.39 8.90 13.73
CA ALA A 99 -32.25 8.57 12.33
C ALA A 99 -32.06 9.87 11.53
N LEU A 100 -30.86 10.08 10.99
CA LEU A 100 -30.61 11.17 10.05
C LEU A 100 -31.04 10.72 8.66
N HIS A 101 -32.05 11.36 8.08
CA HIS A 101 -32.44 11.10 6.71
C HIS A 101 -31.53 11.88 5.75
N ARG A 102 -30.95 11.18 4.77
CA ARG A 102 -30.06 11.78 3.75
C ARG A 102 -30.69 12.97 3.02
N ALA A 103 -32.02 13.01 2.93
CA ALA A 103 -32.77 14.12 2.34
C ALA A 103 -32.75 15.39 3.21
N GLU A 104 -32.68 15.26 4.54
CA GLU A 104 -32.63 16.39 5.47
C GLU A 104 -31.26 17.06 5.44
N LEU A 105 -30.18 16.25 5.43
CA LEU A 105 -28.81 16.76 5.30
C LEU A 105 -28.54 17.44 3.95
N ALA A 106 -29.19 17.00 2.87
CA ALA A 106 -28.97 17.59 1.55
C ALA A 106 -29.45 19.05 1.45
N ALA A 107 -30.40 19.48 2.30
CA ALA A 107 -30.87 20.86 2.34
C ALA A 107 -29.83 21.79 2.99
N ASP A 108 -29.13 21.33 4.03
CA ASP A 108 -28.12 22.12 4.75
C ASP A 108 -26.85 22.37 3.91
N TYR A 109 -26.59 21.49 2.94
CA TYR A 109 -25.47 21.62 1.99
C TYR A 109 -25.91 22.09 0.60
N ALA A 110 -27.15 22.56 0.44
CA ALA A 110 -27.66 23.07 -0.83
C ALA A 110 -27.11 24.46 -1.17
N ASP A 111 -26.62 25.20 -0.16
CA ASP A 111 -25.98 26.48 -0.39
C ASP A 111 -24.67 26.27 -1.15
N PRO A 112 -24.52 26.89 -2.35
CA PRO A 112 -23.29 26.79 -3.09
C PRO A 112 -22.15 27.38 -2.25
N ALA A 113 -21.01 26.68 -2.21
CA ALA A 113 -19.79 27.24 -1.63
C ALA A 113 -19.58 28.66 -2.19
N PRO A 114 -19.21 29.65 -1.36
CA PRO A 114 -18.97 31.01 -1.84
C PRO A 114 -18.01 30.93 -3.02
N SER A 115 -18.47 31.39 -4.18
CA SER A 115 -17.65 31.43 -5.38
C SER A 115 -16.41 32.24 -5.06
N GLY A 116 -15.23 31.63 -5.16
CA GLY A 116 -13.93 32.23 -4.87
C GLY A 116 -13.60 33.41 -5.79
N ALA A 117 -14.32 34.50 -5.62
CA ALA A 117 -14.10 35.79 -6.24
C ALA A 117 -13.71 36.85 -5.20
N ASP A 118 -13.54 36.46 -3.93
CA ASP A 118 -12.80 37.30 -3.00
C ASP A 118 -11.30 37.08 -3.27
N PRO A 119 -10.53 38.16 -3.47
CA PRO A 119 -9.09 38.05 -3.67
C PRO A 119 -8.50 37.35 -2.44
N GLU A 120 -7.64 36.35 -2.67
CA GLU A 120 -6.87 35.73 -1.58
C GLU A 120 -6.23 36.85 -0.74
N PRO A 121 -6.32 36.78 0.61
CA PRO A 121 -5.72 37.79 1.46
C PRO A 121 -4.22 37.86 1.15
N PRO A 122 -3.65 39.08 1.01
CA PRO A 122 -2.27 39.23 0.60
C PRO A 122 -1.35 38.49 1.59
N VAL A 123 -0.58 37.53 1.07
CA VAL A 123 0.40 36.79 1.85
C VAL A 123 1.44 37.78 2.36
N HIS A 124 1.59 37.87 3.68
CA HIS A 124 2.59 38.73 4.30
C HIS A 124 3.97 38.38 3.77
N ALA A 125 4.78 39.37 3.38
CA ALA A 125 6.08 39.17 2.71
C ALA A 125 7.04 38.18 3.41
N ARG A 126 6.94 38.02 4.74
CA ARG A 126 7.71 37.01 5.51
C ARG A 126 7.36 35.54 5.19
N TYR A 127 6.26 35.30 4.48
CA TYR A 127 5.76 33.98 4.09
C TYR A 127 5.59 33.87 2.56
N ALA A 128 6.09 34.83 1.79
CA ALA A 128 6.12 34.74 0.34
C ALA A 128 7.11 33.64 -0.07
N ALA A 129 6.68 32.74 -0.96
CA ALA A 129 7.52 31.67 -1.48
C ALA A 129 8.51 32.25 -2.51
N ASP A 130 9.57 32.89 -2.02
CA ASP A 130 10.67 33.37 -2.84
C ASP A 130 11.68 32.25 -3.13
N LEU A 131 12.48 32.43 -4.20
CA LEU A 131 13.54 31.50 -4.61
C LEU A 131 14.61 31.27 -3.51
N SER A 132 14.58 32.03 -2.42
CA SER A 132 15.39 31.85 -1.21
C SER A 132 15.07 30.58 -0.41
N VAL A 133 13.90 29.97 -0.64
CA VAL A 133 13.48 28.73 0.04
C VAL A 133 13.91 27.47 -0.72
N LEU A 134 14.32 27.61 -1.99
CA LEU A 134 14.78 26.49 -2.79
C LEU A 134 16.28 26.24 -2.56
N PRO A 135 16.70 24.97 -2.38
CA PRO A 135 18.12 24.63 -2.29
C PRO A 135 18.83 25.01 -3.60
N GLN A 136 20.05 25.54 -3.50
CA GLN A 136 20.86 25.89 -4.68
C GLN A 136 21.19 24.62 -5.47
N ILE A 137 20.73 24.58 -6.73
CA ILE A 137 21.06 23.50 -7.66
C ILE A 137 22.11 24.05 -8.61
N GLU A 138 23.32 23.51 -8.58
CA GLU A 138 24.35 23.82 -9.58
C GLU A 138 23.98 23.14 -10.91
N VAL A 139 23.88 23.93 -11.99
CA VAL A 139 23.66 23.43 -13.35
C VAL A 139 25.03 23.19 -13.98
N PRO A 140 25.39 21.96 -14.36
CA PRO A 140 26.65 21.69 -15.06
C PRO A 140 26.58 22.22 -16.52
N GLU A 141 27.70 22.77 -17.00
CA GLU A 141 27.90 23.17 -18.41
C GLU A 141 27.93 21.96 -19.37
#